data_AF-A0A7X8QZ18-F1
#
_entry.id   AF-A0A7X8QZ18-F1
#
_cell.length_a   1.000
_cell.length_b   1.000
_cell.length_c   1.000
_cell.angle_alpha   90.00
_cell.angle_beta   90.00
_cell.angle_gamma   90.00
#
_symmetry.space_group_name_H-M   'P 1'
#
loop_
_entity.id
_entity.type
_entity.pdbx_description
1 polymer ?
#
loop_
_entity_poly.entity_id
_entity_poly.type
_entity_poly.pdbx_seq_one_letter_code
_entity_poly.pdbx_strand_id
1 'polypeptide(L)'
;MKKILLRWFWSLIEYLMFVPVILIIAGLTLPIENALIYTFTLPLHSLLAVMITVLLKKFKNLVLLILGIVYIFAVSCIWLITSAVTPEHMLLYILGTAFFFYWGIRRGIAGGSSMFFYTGGLVIHGLSLLIIGRSPVLNPLFNLSLVLAIFYVLFALPVANRHYLITESQQKNSLNTMPKSVIHGNWIIVSAITILIGILS
;
A
#
# COMPACT_ATOMS: atom_id res chain seq x y z
N MET A 1 19.00 6.63 -9.73
CA MET A 1 18.18 7.14 -8.62
C MET A 1 16.74 7.51 -9.03
N LYS A 2 16.53 8.50 -9.91
CA LYS A 2 15.20 9.07 -10.23
C LYS A 2 14.13 8.02 -10.61
N LYS A 3 14.50 7.04 -11.45
CA LYS A 3 13.59 5.96 -11.88
C LYS A 3 13.22 4.98 -10.75
N ILE A 4 14.09 4.76 -9.78
CA ILE A 4 13.86 3.89 -8.62
C ILE A 4 12.84 4.56 -7.70
N LEU A 5 13.11 5.80 -7.31
CA LEU A 5 12.24 6.58 -6.42
C LEU A 5 10.85 6.77 -7.01
N LEU A 6 10.74 7.04 -8.32
CA LEU A 6 9.43 7.18 -8.97
C LEU A 6 8.63 5.87 -8.94
N ARG A 7 9.28 4.72 -9.20
CA ARG A 7 8.61 3.41 -9.17
C ARG A 7 8.18 3.01 -7.77
N TRP A 8 9.05 3.27 -6.79
CA TRP A 8 8.73 3.04 -5.39
C TRP A 8 7.62 3.98 -4.90
N PHE A 9 7.63 5.25 -5.31
CA PHE A 9 6.58 6.21 -4.99
C PHE A 9 5.20 5.71 -5.42
N TRP A 10 5.07 5.17 -6.63
CA TRP A 10 3.81 4.57 -7.07
C TRP A 10 3.41 3.35 -6.23
N SER A 11 4.37 2.52 -5.83
CA SER A 11 4.12 1.42 -4.90
C SER A 11 3.67 1.91 -3.52
N LEU A 12 4.23 3.02 -3.04
CA LEU A 12 3.87 3.64 -1.77
C LEU A 12 2.45 4.21 -1.80
N ILE A 13 2.06 4.84 -2.92
CA ILE A 13 0.71 5.36 -3.13
C ILE A 13 -0.34 4.23 -3.13
N GLU A 14 -0.03 3.08 -3.74
CA GLU A 14 -0.88 1.89 -3.66
C GLU A 14 -0.91 1.29 -2.26
N TYR A 15 0.23 1.24 -1.59
CA TYR A 15 0.32 0.77 -0.22
C TYR A 15 -0.57 1.60 0.72
N LEU A 16 -0.56 2.93 0.58
CA LEU A 16 -1.41 3.82 1.38
C LEU A 16 -2.92 3.56 1.18
N MET A 17 -3.32 2.94 0.07
CA MET A 17 -4.69 2.50 -0.14
C MET A 17 -5.07 1.31 0.76
N PHE A 18 -4.12 0.40 1.01
CA PHE A 18 -4.32 -0.85 1.75
C PHE A 18 -3.78 -0.81 3.18
N VAL A 19 -3.04 0.24 3.57
CA VAL A 19 -2.45 0.37 4.90
C VAL A 19 -3.44 0.15 6.04
N PRO A 20 -4.70 0.62 6.02
CA PRO A 20 -5.58 0.39 7.15
C PRO A 20 -6.05 -1.08 7.26
N VAL A 21 -6.12 -1.82 6.15
CA VAL A 21 -6.37 -3.27 6.16
C VAL A 21 -5.18 -4.01 6.76
N ILE A 22 -3.96 -3.60 6.39
CA ILE A 22 -2.73 -4.16 6.94
C ILE A 22 -2.66 -3.90 8.45
N LEU A 23 -3.02 -2.70 8.90
CA LEU A 23 -3.11 -2.38 10.33
C LEU A 23 -4.14 -3.23 11.08
N ILE A 24 -5.29 -3.53 10.48
CA ILE A 24 -6.28 -4.44 11.09
C ILE A 24 -5.68 -5.83 11.24
N ILE A 25 -5.12 -6.39 10.16
CA ILE A 25 -4.53 -7.74 10.19
C ILE A 25 -3.39 -7.79 11.22
N ALA A 26 -2.49 -6.82 11.20
CA ALA A 26 -1.36 -6.73 12.12
C ALA A 26 -1.82 -6.51 13.57
N GLY A 27 -2.77 -5.61 13.81
CA GLY A 27 -3.26 -5.31 15.17
C GLY A 27 -4.09 -6.42 15.80
N LEU A 28 -4.68 -7.32 14.99
CA LEU A 28 -5.36 -8.53 15.49
C LEU A 28 -4.41 -9.69 15.75
N THR A 29 -3.21 -9.67 15.19
CA THR A 29 -2.27 -10.80 15.22
C THR A 29 -1.02 -10.53 16.03
N LEU A 30 -0.64 -9.27 16.21
CA LEU A 30 0.61 -8.87 16.86
C LEU A 30 0.31 -7.95 18.05
N PRO A 31 1.23 -7.91 19.05
CA PRO A 31 1.27 -6.80 19.99
C PRO A 31 1.32 -5.46 19.25
N ILE A 32 0.65 -4.44 19.78
CA ILE A 32 0.45 -3.14 19.10
C ILE A 32 1.77 -2.52 18.62
N GLU A 33 2.81 -2.57 19.45
CA GLU A 33 4.14 -2.04 19.10
C GLU A 33 4.72 -2.74 17.86
N ASN A 34 4.64 -4.08 17.83
CA ASN A 34 5.13 -4.88 16.72
C ASN A 34 4.27 -4.73 15.46
N ALA A 35 2.95 -4.54 15.62
CA ALA A 35 2.02 -4.29 14.52
C ALA A 35 2.38 -3.00 13.76
N LEU A 36 2.78 -1.95 14.48
CA LEU A 36 3.22 -0.69 13.89
C LEU A 36 4.54 -0.84 13.14
N ILE A 37 5.55 -1.42 13.79
CA ILE A 37 6.88 -1.62 13.18
C ILE A 37 6.74 -2.50 11.92
N TYR A 38 5.98 -3.59 12.01
CA TYR A 38 5.68 -4.44 10.87
C TYR A 38 5.03 -3.63 9.74
N THR A 39 3.95 -2.91 10.03
CA THR A 39 3.21 -2.14 9.02
C THR A 39 4.14 -1.16 8.29
N PHE A 40 4.89 -0.33 9.02
CA PHE A 40 5.74 0.71 8.42
C PHE A 40 7.01 0.20 7.72
N THR A 41 7.44 -1.04 7.99
CA THR A 41 8.61 -1.62 7.32
C THR A 41 8.27 -2.27 5.98
N LEU A 42 7.01 -2.68 5.75
CA LEU A 42 6.58 -3.30 4.49
C LEU A 42 6.92 -2.51 3.22
N PRO A 43 6.72 -1.17 3.17
CA PRO A 43 7.12 -0.38 2.00
C PRO A 43 8.62 -0.41 1.72
N LEU A 44 9.47 -0.65 2.72
CA LEU A 44 10.93 -0.73 2.54
C LEU A 44 11.34 -2.01 1.80
N HIS A 45 10.65 -3.13 2.05
CA HIS A 45 10.87 -4.37 1.28
C HIS A 45 10.58 -4.14 -0.20
N SER A 46 9.52 -3.38 -0.52
CA SER A 46 9.22 -3.00 -1.90
C SER A 46 10.30 -2.08 -2.51
N LEU A 47 10.84 -1.12 -1.74
CA LEU A 47 11.92 -0.24 -2.18
C LEU A 47 13.17 -1.05 -2.56
N LEU A 48 13.59 -1.96 -1.69
CA LEU A 48 14.77 -2.79 -1.91
C LEU A 48 14.59 -3.68 -3.15
N ALA A 49 13.42 -4.29 -3.31
CA ALA A 49 13.10 -5.04 -4.51
C ALA A 49 13.14 -4.19 -5.79
N VAL A 50 12.59 -2.96 -5.77
CA VAL A 50 12.67 -2.02 -6.91
C VAL A 50 14.13 -1.63 -7.20
N MET A 51 14.95 -1.41 -6.17
CA MET A 51 16.38 -1.13 -6.33
C MET A 51 17.09 -2.29 -7.02
N ILE A 52 16.94 -3.50 -6.48
CA ILE A 52 17.57 -4.72 -6.99
C ILE A 52 17.18 -4.93 -8.45
N THR A 53 15.89 -4.89 -8.78
CA THR A 53 15.42 -5.10 -10.16
C THR A 53 15.86 -4.00 -11.14
N VAL A 54 15.89 -2.73 -10.73
CA VAL A 54 16.34 -1.62 -11.58
C VAL A 54 17.86 -1.65 -11.82
N LEU A 55 18.63 -2.16 -10.87
CA LEU A 55 20.07 -2.33 -11.02
C LEU A 55 20.40 -3.58 -11.85
N LEU A 56 19.65 -4.66 -11.64
CA LEU A 56 19.84 -5.97 -12.28
C LEU A 56 19.06 -6.12 -13.60
N LYS A 57 18.87 -5.04 -14.38
CA LYS A 57 18.06 -4.96 -15.63
C LYS A 57 18.17 -6.12 -16.63
N LYS A 58 19.22 -6.94 -16.56
CA LYS A 58 19.55 -8.02 -17.52
C LYS A 58 19.38 -9.43 -16.96
N PHE A 59 18.97 -9.61 -15.70
CA PHE A 59 18.93 -10.92 -15.08
C PHE A 59 17.60 -11.65 -15.34
N LYS A 60 17.68 -12.96 -15.57
CA LYS A 60 16.52 -13.85 -15.76
C LYS A 60 15.73 -13.97 -14.46
N ASN A 61 14.43 -14.25 -14.56
CA ASN A 61 13.51 -14.42 -13.42
C ASN A 61 14.05 -15.36 -12.33
N LEU A 62 14.85 -16.36 -12.70
CA LEU A 62 15.49 -17.29 -11.76
C LEU A 62 16.44 -16.61 -10.76
N VAL A 63 17.22 -15.62 -11.20
CA VAL A 63 18.17 -14.92 -10.31
C VAL A 63 17.41 -14.02 -9.33
N LEU A 64 16.33 -13.37 -9.79
CA LEU A 64 15.46 -12.58 -8.92
C LEU A 64 14.75 -13.45 -7.88
N LEU A 65 14.37 -14.68 -8.25
CA LEU A 65 13.79 -15.64 -7.32
C LEU A 65 14.78 -16.03 -6.22
N ILE A 66 16.01 -16.42 -6.60
CA ILE A 66 17.06 -16.79 -5.63
C ILE A 66 17.36 -15.62 -4.69
N LEU A 67 17.55 -14.41 -5.24
CA LEU A 67 17.77 -13.21 -4.42
C LEU A 67 16.60 -12.92 -3.50
N GLY A 68 15.36 -13.14 -3.95
CA GLY A 68 14.18 -13.00 -3.09
C GLY A 68 14.16 -13.98 -1.94
N ILE A 69 14.47 -15.26 -2.18
CA ILE A 69 14.54 -16.28 -1.13
C ILE A 69 15.61 -15.91 -0.09
N VAL A 70 16.82 -15.56 -0.55
CA VAL A 70 17.92 -15.15 0.33
C VAL A 70 17.55 -13.92 1.14
N TYR A 71 16.91 -12.93 0.50
CA TYR A 71 16.47 -11.71 1.16
C TYR A 71 15.43 -11.97 2.25
N ILE A 72 14.36 -12.73 1.93
CA ILE A 72 13.30 -13.06 2.87
C ILE A 72 13.86 -13.85 4.06
N PHE A 73 14.76 -14.80 3.79
CA PHE A 73 15.43 -15.56 4.84
C PHE A 73 16.26 -14.65 5.76
N ALA A 74 17.11 -13.78 5.20
CA ALA A 74 17.93 -12.87 5.96
C ALA A 74 17.09 -11.90 6.82
N VAL A 75 16.05 -11.30 6.24
CA VAL A 75 15.12 -10.41 6.97
C VAL A 75 14.40 -11.18 8.08
N SER A 76 13.99 -12.43 7.83
CA SER A 76 13.36 -13.29 8.83
C SER A 76 14.28 -13.57 10.02
N CYS A 77 15.56 -13.86 9.76
CA CYS A 77 16.56 -14.00 10.82
C CYS A 77 16.73 -12.71 11.62
N ILE A 78 16.76 -11.54 10.96
CA ILE A 78 16.86 -10.24 11.65
C ILE A 78 15.66 -10.03 12.57
N TRP A 79 14.44 -10.29 12.12
CA TRP A 79 13.23 -10.17 12.95
C TRP A 79 13.27 -11.08 14.19
N LEU A 80 13.76 -12.32 14.05
CA LEU A 80 13.91 -13.25 15.17
C LEU A 80 15.00 -12.82 16.15
N ILE A 81 16.17 -12.41 15.65
CA ILE A 81 17.33 -12.05 16.48
C ILE A 81 17.06 -10.76 17.28
N THR A 82 16.33 -9.82 16.68
CA THR A 82 15.99 -8.55 17.34
C THR A 82 14.87 -8.68 18.36
N SER A 83 14.32 -9.90 18.56
CA SER A 83 13.15 -10.17 19.41
C SER A 83 11.93 -9.30 19.07
N ALA A 84 11.93 -8.68 17.89
CA ALA A 84 10.82 -7.87 17.42
C ALA A 84 9.61 -8.75 17.04
N VAL A 85 9.78 -10.08 17.01
CA VAL A 85 8.76 -11.07 16.67
C VAL A 85 8.98 -12.35 17.48
N THR A 86 7.91 -12.92 18.04
CA THR A 86 7.92 -14.28 18.60
C THR A 86 7.75 -15.32 17.48
N PRO A 87 8.32 -16.54 17.61
CA PRO A 87 8.27 -17.55 16.55
C PRO A 87 6.85 -17.87 16.01
N GLU A 88 5.84 -17.76 16.86
CA GLU A 88 4.42 -17.97 16.52
C GLU A 88 3.89 -16.96 15.48
N HIS A 89 4.44 -15.74 15.44
CA HIS A 89 4.02 -14.69 14.51
C HIS A 89 4.86 -14.64 13.24
N MET A 90 5.92 -15.46 13.15
CA MET A 90 6.91 -15.40 12.08
C MET A 90 6.31 -15.62 10.68
N LEU A 91 5.23 -16.40 10.59
CA LEU A 91 4.52 -16.65 9.34
C LEU A 91 3.96 -15.37 8.73
N LEU A 92 3.38 -14.48 9.54
CA LEU A 92 2.86 -13.19 9.05
C LEU A 92 3.99 -12.33 8.47
N TYR A 93 5.13 -12.26 9.16
CA TYR A 93 6.29 -11.48 8.72
C TYR A 93 6.88 -12.03 7.42
N ILE A 94 7.02 -13.35 7.31
CA ILE A 94 7.53 -14.00 6.09
C ILE A 94 6.58 -13.69 4.92
N LEU A 95 5.28 -13.89 5.09
CA LEU A 95 4.29 -13.66 4.03
C LEU A 95 4.23 -12.19 3.63
N GLY A 96 4.21 -11.25 4.59
CA GLY A 96 4.25 -9.83 4.32
C GLY A 96 5.49 -9.39 3.59
N THR A 97 6.66 -9.81 4.08
CA THR A 97 7.96 -9.51 3.44
C THR A 97 7.99 -10.07 2.02
N ALA A 98 7.60 -11.33 1.84
CA ALA A 98 7.58 -11.98 0.53
C ALA A 98 6.65 -11.26 -0.45
N PHE A 99 5.44 -10.93 -0.01
CA PHE A 99 4.44 -10.23 -0.81
C PHE A 99 4.92 -8.84 -1.24
N PHE A 100 5.41 -8.02 -0.31
CA PHE A 100 5.88 -6.67 -0.61
C PHE A 100 7.18 -6.64 -1.41
N PHE A 101 8.07 -7.62 -1.19
CA PHE A 101 9.25 -7.80 -2.01
C PHE A 101 8.88 -8.17 -3.44
N TYR A 102 7.98 -9.14 -3.62
CA TYR A 102 7.45 -9.51 -4.94
C TYR A 102 6.73 -8.34 -5.63
N TRP A 103 5.93 -7.57 -4.88
CA TRP A 103 5.28 -6.36 -5.40
C TRP A 103 6.31 -5.36 -5.93
N GLY A 104 7.39 -5.12 -5.17
CA GLY A 104 8.49 -4.28 -5.61
C GLY A 104 9.20 -4.81 -6.86
N ILE A 105 9.38 -6.13 -6.97
CA ILE A 105 9.93 -6.76 -8.19
C ILE A 105 9.04 -6.44 -9.40
N ARG A 106 7.73 -6.61 -9.28
CA ARG A 106 6.77 -6.34 -10.37
C ARG A 106 6.84 -4.89 -10.82
N ARG A 107 6.89 -3.94 -9.87
CA ARG A 107 7.05 -2.49 -10.13
C ARG A 107 8.41 -2.14 -10.76
N GLY A 108 9.42 -2.96 -10.50
CA GLY A 108 10.77 -2.80 -11.02
C GLY A 108 11.00 -3.38 -12.42
N ILE A 109 10.38 -4.50 -12.77
CA ILE A 109 10.51 -5.11 -14.10
C ILE A 109 9.62 -4.39 -15.11
N ALA A 110 8.32 -4.34 -14.84
CA ALA A 110 7.36 -3.65 -15.68
C ALA A 110 7.18 -2.22 -15.16
N GLY A 111 6.98 -1.26 -16.05
CA GLY A 111 6.23 -0.05 -15.67
C GLY A 111 4.77 -0.43 -15.41
N GLY A 112 4.53 -1.39 -14.51
CA GLY A 112 3.28 -2.09 -14.35
C GLY A 112 2.14 -1.12 -14.12
N SER A 113 0.95 -1.45 -14.63
CA SER A 113 -0.23 -0.61 -14.39
C SER A 113 -0.39 -0.41 -12.89
N SER A 114 -0.61 0.84 -12.48
CA SER A 114 -1.05 1.13 -11.13
C SER A 114 -2.46 0.56 -10.99
N MET A 115 -2.68 -0.36 -10.05
CA MET A 115 -4.03 -0.78 -9.67
C MET A 115 -4.58 0.29 -8.74
N PHE A 116 -4.91 1.45 -9.32
CA PHE A 116 -5.47 2.54 -8.54
C PHE A 116 -6.98 2.51 -8.68
N PHE A 117 -7.66 2.10 -7.60
CA PHE A 117 -9.11 2.13 -7.50
C PHE A 117 -9.50 3.41 -6.75
N TYR A 118 -9.82 4.44 -7.53
CA TYR A 118 -10.08 5.80 -7.04
C TYR A 118 -11.06 5.85 -5.86
N THR A 119 -12.12 5.05 -5.96
CA THR A 119 -13.19 4.95 -4.95
C THR A 119 -12.95 3.82 -3.95
N GLY A 120 -12.27 2.75 -4.40
CA GLY A 120 -11.97 1.58 -3.57
C GLY A 120 -11.14 1.95 -2.35
N GLY A 121 -10.14 2.83 -2.49
CA GLY A 121 -9.32 3.26 -1.37
C GLY A 121 -10.09 4.00 -0.29
N LEU A 122 -10.99 4.91 -0.67
CA LEU A 122 -11.83 5.63 0.29
C LEU A 122 -12.79 4.70 1.04
N VAL A 123 -13.39 3.75 0.31
CA VAL A 123 -14.25 2.72 0.92
C VAL A 123 -13.45 1.87 1.90
N ILE A 124 -12.23 1.46 1.53
CA ILE A 124 -11.32 0.72 2.41
C ILE A 124 -11.03 1.53 3.68
N HIS A 125 -10.59 2.78 3.55
CA HIS A 125 -10.30 3.65 4.70
C HIS A 125 -11.53 3.86 5.59
N GLY A 126 -12.70 4.15 5.02
CA GLY A 126 -13.95 4.34 5.76
C GLY A 126 -14.38 3.10 6.54
N LEU A 127 -14.40 1.94 5.88
CA LEU A 127 -14.74 0.67 6.54
C LEU A 127 -13.72 0.30 7.61
N SER A 128 -12.43 0.51 7.36
CA SER A 128 -11.40 0.23 8.34
C SER A 128 -11.50 1.12 9.58
N LEU A 129 -11.80 2.41 9.42
CA LEU A 129 -12.02 3.29 10.58
C LEU A 129 -13.20 2.83 11.44
N LEU A 130 -14.28 2.36 10.82
CA LEU A 130 -15.42 1.78 11.54
C LEU A 130 -15.02 0.51 12.31
N ILE A 131 -14.30 -0.41 11.67
CA ILE A 131 -13.84 -1.65 12.30
C ILE A 131 -12.89 -1.35 13.48
N ILE A 132 -11.90 -0.49 13.25
CA ILE A 132 -10.88 -0.13 14.25
C ILE A 132 -11.52 0.61 15.43
N GLY A 133 -12.43 1.55 15.18
CA GLY A 133 -13.09 2.33 16.23
C GLY A 133 -14.08 1.52 17.08
N ARG A 134 -14.57 0.39 16.59
CA ARG A 134 -15.53 -0.48 17.31
C ARG A 134 -14.86 -1.63 18.08
N SER A 135 -13.63 -2.00 17.72
CA SER A 135 -12.92 -3.11 18.36
C SER A 135 -12.06 -2.60 19.53
N PRO A 136 -12.24 -3.11 20.77
CA PRO A 136 -11.42 -2.70 21.90
C PRO A 136 -9.94 -3.03 21.72
N VAL A 137 -9.62 -4.08 20.95
CA VAL A 137 -8.25 -4.50 20.64
C VAL A 137 -7.58 -3.55 19.66
N LEU A 138 -8.34 -3.03 18.68
CA LEU A 138 -7.81 -2.17 17.62
C LEU A 138 -7.91 -0.68 17.92
N ASN A 139 -8.77 -0.27 18.86
CA ASN A 139 -9.00 1.13 19.21
C ASN A 139 -7.71 1.93 19.48
N PRO A 140 -6.66 1.36 20.11
CA PRO A 140 -5.37 2.06 20.24
C PRO A 140 -4.75 2.54 18.91
N LEU A 141 -5.09 1.90 17.79
CA LEU A 141 -4.64 2.25 16.44
C LEU A 141 -5.56 3.27 15.73
N PHE A 142 -6.67 3.68 16.34
CA PHE A 142 -7.69 4.53 15.70
C PHE A 142 -7.13 5.88 15.25
N ASN A 143 -6.47 6.61 16.15
CA ASN A 143 -5.90 7.92 15.84
C ASN A 143 -4.88 7.84 14.71
N LEU A 144 -4.03 6.81 14.71
CA LEU A 144 -3.07 6.60 13.63
C LEU A 144 -3.77 6.32 12.30
N SER A 145 -4.79 5.45 12.33
CA SER A 145 -5.57 5.10 11.14
C SER A 145 -6.30 6.30 10.57
N LEU A 146 -6.80 7.19 11.44
CA LEU A 146 -7.43 8.45 11.04
C LEU A 146 -6.43 9.39 10.36
N VAL A 147 -5.23 9.53 10.93
CA VAL A 147 -4.16 10.34 10.32
C VAL A 147 -3.75 9.79 8.96
N LEU A 148 -3.62 8.46 8.83
CA LEU A 148 -3.32 7.81 7.55
C LEU A 148 -4.43 8.01 6.52
N ALA A 149 -5.69 7.98 6.93
CA ALA A 149 -6.83 8.28 6.07
C ALA A 149 -6.81 9.73 5.59
N ILE A 150 -6.57 10.69 6.49
CA ILE A 150 -6.42 12.11 6.13
C ILE A 150 -5.26 12.29 5.14
N PHE A 151 -4.12 11.66 5.42
CA PHE A 151 -2.95 11.73 4.53
C PHE A 151 -3.25 11.12 3.15
N TYR A 152 -3.95 9.99 3.12
CA TYR A 152 -4.38 9.36 1.87
C TYR A 152 -5.30 10.29 1.05
N VAL A 153 -6.29 10.93 1.69
CA VAL A 153 -7.23 11.85 1.04
C VAL A 153 -6.55 13.12 0.53
N LEU A 154 -5.66 13.72 1.31
CA LEU A 154 -5.04 15.00 0.97
C LEU A 154 -3.90 14.87 -0.06
N PHE A 155 -3.14 13.76 -0.03
CA PHE A 155 -1.94 13.63 -0.83
C PHE A 155 -2.02 12.48 -1.83
N ALA A 156 -2.37 11.28 -1.39
CA ALA A 156 -2.29 10.11 -2.26
C ALA A 156 -3.39 10.10 -3.33
N LEU A 157 -4.62 10.42 -2.94
CA LEU A 157 -5.78 10.42 -3.82
C LEU A 157 -5.64 11.47 -4.95
N PRO A 158 -5.29 12.75 -4.71
CA PRO A 158 -5.19 13.74 -5.78
C PRO A 158 -4.05 13.43 -6.76
N VAL A 159 -2.91 12.96 -6.24
CA VAL A 159 -1.75 12.57 -7.08
C VAL A 159 -2.10 11.41 -7.99
N ALA A 160 -2.77 10.39 -7.44
CA ALA A 160 -3.20 9.26 -8.23
C ALA A 160 -4.30 9.62 -9.23
N ASN A 161 -5.23 10.53 -8.88
CA ASN A 161 -6.23 11.05 -9.82
C ASN A 161 -5.57 11.66 -11.05
N ARG A 162 -4.62 12.56 -10.80
CA ARG A 162 -3.94 13.30 -11.85
C ARG A 162 -3.18 12.35 -12.76
N HIS A 163 -2.52 11.34 -12.20
CA HIS A 163 -1.81 10.34 -12.99
C HIS A 163 -2.75 9.51 -13.86
N TYR A 164 -3.87 9.07 -13.30
CA TYR A 164 -4.88 8.32 -14.04
C TYR A 164 -5.46 9.16 -15.19
N LEU A 165 -5.87 10.40 -14.91
CA LEU A 165 -6.37 11.36 -15.90
C LEU A 165 -5.41 11.58 -17.06
N ILE A 166 -4.13 11.82 -16.76
CA ILE A 166 -3.11 12.03 -17.79
C ILE A 166 -2.94 10.76 -18.63
N THR A 167 -2.85 9.60 -17.98
CA THR A 167 -2.66 8.31 -18.67
C THR A 167 -3.85 7.97 -19.56
N GLU A 168 -5.08 8.19 -19.08
CA GLU A 168 -6.30 7.95 -19.84
C GLU A 168 -6.45 8.96 -20.99
N SER A 169 -6.12 10.24 -20.77
CA SER A 169 -6.16 11.28 -21.82
C SER A 169 -5.16 11.02 -22.95
N GLN A 170 -3.96 10.53 -22.60
CA GLN A 170 -2.92 10.17 -23.57
C GLN A 170 -3.31 8.94 -24.39
N GLN A 171 -3.99 7.97 -23.78
CA GLN A 171 -4.49 6.79 -24.49
C GLN A 171 -5.69 7.09 -25.40
N LYS A 172 -6.54 8.07 -25.03
CA LYS A 172 -7.78 8.37 -25.77
C LYS A 172 -7.69 9.55 -26.75
N ASN A 173 -6.51 10.16 -26.89
CA ASN A 173 -6.20 11.23 -27.86
C ASN A 173 -7.22 12.40 -27.89
N SER A 174 -7.88 12.65 -26.76
CA SER A 174 -8.98 13.61 -26.63
C SER A 174 -8.65 14.59 -25.51
N LEU A 175 -8.13 15.75 -25.88
CA LEU A 175 -7.80 16.84 -24.96
C LEU A 175 -9.01 17.67 -24.50
N ASN A 176 -10.25 17.34 -24.91
CA ASN A 176 -11.38 18.24 -24.74
C ASN A 176 -12.57 17.72 -23.92
N THR A 177 -12.54 16.49 -23.43
CA THR A 177 -13.61 15.97 -22.58
C THR A 177 -13.05 15.30 -21.32
N MET A 178 -13.50 15.77 -20.16
CA MET A 178 -13.19 15.17 -18.87
C MET A 178 -13.64 13.69 -18.91
N PRO A 179 -12.75 12.72 -18.65
CA PRO A 179 -13.09 11.31 -18.76
C PRO A 179 -14.28 10.96 -17.86
N LYS A 180 -15.28 10.26 -18.41
CA LYS A 180 -16.49 9.85 -17.66
C LYS A 180 -16.15 9.09 -16.37
N SER A 181 -15.03 8.36 -16.35
CA SER A 181 -14.46 7.68 -15.18
C SER A 181 -14.23 8.61 -13.99
N VAL A 182 -13.75 9.83 -14.23
CA VAL A 182 -13.44 10.83 -13.19
C VAL A 182 -14.70 11.51 -12.66
N ILE A 183 -15.68 11.74 -13.54
CA ILE A 183 -17.00 12.23 -13.12
C ILE A 183 -17.68 11.19 -12.21
N HIS A 184 -17.62 9.90 -12.56
CA HIS A 184 -18.14 8.82 -11.71
C HIS A 184 -17.37 8.69 -10.39
N GLY A 185 -16.04 8.81 -10.43
CA GLY A 185 -15.21 8.80 -9.23
C GLY A 185 -15.55 9.93 -8.26
N ASN A 186 -15.67 11.16 -8.77
CA ASN A 186 -16.06 12.32 -7.96
C ASN A 186 -17.47 12.18 -7.38
N TRP A 187 -18.42 11.63 -8.15
CA TRP A 187 -19.76 11.35 -7.63
C TRP A 187 -19.75 10.36 -6.48
N ILE A 188 -18.96 9.29 -6.57
CA ILE A 188 -18.83 8.32 -5.48
C ILE A 188 -18.15 8.94 -4.25
N ILE A 189 -17.18 9.84 -4.43
CA ILE A 189 -16.57 10.59 -3.32
C ILE A 189 -17.63 11.43 -2.60
N VAL A 190 -18.41 12.20 -3.35
CA VAL A 190 -19.49 13.03 -2.79
C VAL A 190 -20.51 12.15 -2.06
N SER A 191 -20.95 11.05 -2.68
CA SER A 191 -21.89 10.12 -2.05
C SER A 191 -21.32 9.46 -0.80
N ALA A 192 -20.07 9.01 -0.82
CA ALA A 192 -19.41 8.39 0.33
C ALA A 192 -19.23 9.37 1.50
N ILE A 193 -18.82 10.61 1.22
CA ILE A 193 -18.74 11.67 2.24
C ILE A 193 -20.12 11.96 2.83
N THR A 194 -21.16 12.04 1.98
CA THR A 194 -22.53 12.32 2.42
C THR A 194 -23.08 11.20 3.31
N ILE A 195 -22.83 9.94 2.93
CA ILE A 195 -23.21 8.76 3.74
C ILE A 195 -22.46 8.76 5.08
N LEU A 196 -21.15 9.06 5.06
CA LEU A 196 -20.34 9.10 6.28
C LEU A 196 -20.84 10.19 7.24
N ILE A 197 -21.17 11.38 6.72
CA ILE A 197 -21.77 12.47 7.51
C ILE A 197 -23.11 12.01 8.10
N GLY A 198 -23.99 11.40 7.29
CA GLY A 198 -25.30 10.94 7.74
C GLY A 198 -25.28 9.79 8.76
N ILE A 199 -24.20 9.00 8.82
CA ILE A 199 -24.02 7.96 9.84
C ILE A 199 -23.45 8.55 11.15
N LEU A 200 -22.73 9.67 11.07
CA LEU A 200 -22.06 10.32 12.20
C LEU A 200 -22.89 11.44 12.84
N SER A 201 -23.95 11.91 12.18
CA SER A 201 -24.95 12.88 12.68
C SER A 201 -26.14 12.19 13.34
#